data_AF-A0A1B8RTD3-F1
#
_entry.id   AF-A0A1B8RTD3-F1
#
_cell.length_a   1.000
_cell.length_b   1.000
_cell.length_c   1.000
_cell.angle_alpha   90.00
_cell.angle_beta   90.00
_cell.angle_gamma   90.00
#
_symmetry.space_group_name_H-M   'P 1'
#
loop_
_entity.id
_entity.type
_entity.pdbx_description
1 polymer ?
#
loop_
_entity_poly.entity_id
_entity_poly.type
_entity_poly.pdbx_seq_one_letter_code
_entity_poly.pdbx_strand_id
1 'polypeptide(L)'
;MKQIKLCITIALLLFFPLTLYCFIPTRITPKKELSKDDIKIKVHLQVTTGPLYYLKEDKNKLWNTIKNTYPDANPKYIQLTGNLPNYAVDDPVLLGDFYIYGKVVGTYNDSAEGKIPLFNVKYCDASLAPIFRNNSLIGRFSILLLFLPLVTLLLLILLIVILFKEYKSKNS
;
A
#
# COMPACT_ATOMS: atom_id res chain seq x y z
N MET A 1 9.20 21.95 -36.51
CA MET A 1 9.93 21.03 -35.59
C MET A 1 10.17 21.62 -34.20
N LYS A 2 10.73 22.84 -34.03
CA LYS A 2 10.97 23.44 -32.70
C LYS A 2 9.73 23.53 -31.79
N GLN A 3 8.59 24.02 -32.31
CA GLN A 3 7.35 24.13 -31.53
C GLN A 3 6.77 22.75 -31.13
N ILE A 4 6.76 21.79 -32.06
CA ILE A 4 6.31 20.41 -31.79
C ILE A 4 7.16 19.76 -30.68
N LYS A 5 8.49 19.90 -30.77
CA LYS A 5 9.41 19.42 -29.74
C LYS A 5 9.11 20.04 -28.37
N LEU A 6 8.94 21.36 -28.33
CA LEU A 6 8.60 22.07 -27.10
C LEU A 6 7.29 21.55 -26.48
N CYS A 7 6.24 21.37 -27.28
CA CYS A 7 4.97 20.81 -26.80
C CYS A 7 5.14 19.40 -26.22
N ILE A 8 5.88 18.52 -26.90
CA ILE A 8 6.14 17.15 -26.42
C ILE A 8 6.94 17.17 -25.12
N THR A 9 7.96 18.04 -25.02
CA THR A 9 8.75 18.19 -23.79
C THR A 9 7.89 18.67 -22.62
N ILE A 10 7.02 19.66 -22.83
CA ILE A 10 6.10 20.14 -21.79
C ILE A 10 5.13 19.03 -21.38
N ALA A 11 4.57 18.29 -22.34
CA ALA A 11 3.70 17.16 -22.05
C ALA A 11 4.41 16.09 -21.20
N LEU A 12 5.64 15.72 -21.55
CA LEU A 12 6.44 14.77 -20.78
C LEU A 12 6.74 15.26 -19.37
N LEU A 13 7.06 16.55 -19.19
CA LEU A 13 7.29 17.14 -17.87
C LEU A 13 6.06 17.06 -16.95
N LEU A 14 4.85 17.02 -17.51
CA LEU A 14 3.61 16.88 -16.74
C LEU A 14 3.21 15.41 -16.55
N PHE A 15 3.25 14.61 -17.62
CA PHE A 15 2.79 13.22 -17.60
C PHE A 15 3.75 12.29 -16.85
N PHE A 16 5.05 12.53 -16.90
CA PHE A 16 6.03 11.66 -16.26
C PHE A 16 5.91 11.66 -14.73
N PRO A 17 5.90 12.81 -14.03
CA PRO A 17 5.66 12.84 -12.58
C PRO A 17 4.28 12.31 -12.19
N LEU A 18 3.25 12.61 -12.99
CA LEU A 18 1.90 12.12 -12.73
C LEU A 18 1.84 10.58 -12.83
N THR A 19 2.48 10.00 -13.85
CA THR A 19 2.60 8.54 -14.01
C THR A 19 3.34 7.94 -12.82
N LEU A 20 4.48 8.49 -12.44
CA LEU A 20 5.19 8.02 -11.26
C LEU A 20 4.31 8.10 -10.00
N TYR A 21 3.62 9.21 -9.78
CA TYR A 21 2.74 9.38 -8.63
C TYR A 21 1.61 8.35 -8.57
N CYS A 22 0.95 8.08 -9.70
CA CYS A 22 -0.17 7.13 -9.76
C CYS A 22 0.24 5.69 -9.45
N PHE A 23 1.47 5.30 -9.81
CA PHE A 23 1.92 3.90 -9.78
C PHE A 23 2.96 3.58 -8.70
N ILE A 24 3.61 4.58 -8.10
CA ILE A 24 4.54 4.33 -6.97
C ILE A 24 3.72 3.97 -5.72
N PRO A 25 3.93 2.79 -5.12
CA PRO A 25 3.32 2.45 -3.85
C PRO A 25 3.77 3.43 -2.77
N THR A 26 2.81 4.07 -2.12
CA THR A 26 3.06 4.87 -0.92
C THR A 26 2.35 4.23 0.25
N ARG A 27 2.75 4.57 1.48
CA ARG A 27 2.07 4.07 2.68
C ARG A 27 0.61 4.57 2.70
N ILE A 28 -0.30 3.70 3.12
CA ILE A 28 -1.73 4.05 3.22
C ILE A 28 -2.01 4.82 4.51
N THR A 29 -1.50 4.32 5.64
CA THR A 29 -1.68 4.95 6.94
C THR A 29 -0.54 5.93 7.23
N PRO A 30 -0.80 7.13 7.80
CA PRO A 30 0.26 8.04 8.16
C PRO A 30 1.10 7.47 9.30
N LYS A 31 2.42 7.71 9.27
CA LYS A 31 3.32 7.31 10.36
C LYS A 31 2.91 8.09 11.63
N LYS A 32 2.89 7.39 12.76
CA LYS A 32 2.63 7.99 14.08
C LYS A 32 3.74 7.64 15.05
N GLU A 33 3.86 8.42 16.12
CA GLU A 33 4.83 8.17 17.17
C GLU A 33 4.47 6.90 17.97
N LEU A 34 5.48 6.08 18.23
CA LEU A 34 5.36 4.83 18.97
C LEU A 34 5.68 5.05 20.44
N SER A 35 4.88 4.44 21.31
CA SER A 35 5.18 4.31 22.73
C SER A 35 6.10 3.12 22.98
N LYS A 36 6.76 3.09 24.14
CA LYS A 36 7.67 1.99 24.53
C LYS A 36 7.00 0.61 24.53
N ASP A 37 5.69 0.57 24.78
CA ASP A 37 4.92 -0.68 24.82
C ASP A 37 4.36 -1.09 23.45
N ASP A 38 4.56 -0.28 22.41
CA ASP A 38 4.13 -0.64 21.06
C ASP A 38 5.07 -1.68 20.47
N ILE A 39 4.49 -2.74 19.91
CA ILE A 39 5.19 -3.82 19.25
C ILE A 39 4.94 -3.77 17.75
N LYS A 40 5.97 -4.18 16.99
CA LYS A 40 5.89 -4.45 15.56
C LYS A 40 5.51 -5.91 15.34
N ILE A 41 4.45 -6.18 14.59
CA ILE A 41 4.00 -7.53 14.24
C ILE A 41 3.74 -7.61 12.73
N LYS A 42 4.20 -8.68 12.07
CA LYS A 42 3.80 -9.01 10.71
C LYS A 42 2.47 -9.74 10.71
N VAL A 43 1.50 -9.23 9.97
CA VAL A 43 0.19 -9.87 9.76
C VAL A 43 0.08 -10.39 8.34
N HIS A 44 -0.65 -11.48 8.21
CA HIS A 44 -0.95 -12.12 6.93
C HIS A 44 -2.46 -12.15 6.74
N LEU A 45 -2.89 -11.97 5.49
CA LEU A 45 -4.30 -12.04 5.16
C LEU A 45 -4.78 -13.49 5.19
N GLN A 46 -5.93 -13.72 5.84
CA GLN A 46 -6.67 -14.96 5.80
C GLN A 46 -7.89 -14.80 4.87
N VAL A 47 -7.98 -15.67 3.87
CA VAL A 47 -9.04 -15.63 2.84
C VAL A 47 -10.15 -16.67 3.13
N THR A 48 -10.14 -17.26 4.32
CA THR A 48 -11.08 -18.32 4.75
C THR A 48 -11.96 -17.85 5.92
N THR A 49 -12.93 -18.66 6.33
CA THR A 49 -13.76 -18.40 7.52
C THR A 49 -12.89 -18.30 8.77
N GLY A 50 -12.88 -17.13 9.40
CA GLY A 50 -12.12 -16.81 10.60
C GLY A 50 -11.71 -15.33 10.64
N PRO A 51 -10.86 -14.94 11.60
CA PRO A 51 -10.31 -13.59 11.68
C PRO A 51 -9.57 -13.21 10.39
N LEU A 52 -9.75 -11.98 9.92
CA LEU A 52 -9.16 -11.50 8.65
C LEU A 52 -7.62 -11.60 8.62
N TYR A 53 -6.99 -11.55 9.79
CA TYR A 53 -5.54 -11.54 9.92
C TYR A 53 -5.05 -12.65 10.86
N TYR A 54 -3.99 -13.32 10.42
CA TYR A 54 -3.28 -14.31 11.22
C TYR A 54 -1.77 -13.99 11.29
N LEU A 55 -1.11 -14.61 12.26
CA LEU A 55 0.33 -14.50 12.50
C LEU A 55 1.00 -15.81 12.12
N LYS A 56 2.02 -15.72 11.26
CA LYS A 56 2.88 -16.84 10.92
C LYS A 56 4.16 -16.78 11.73
N GLU A 57 5.03 -15.81 11.45
CA GLU A 57 6.34 -15.72 12.10
C GLU A 57 6.26 -15.08 13.50
N ASP A 58 5.44 -14.04 13.66
CA ASP A 58 5.40 -13.22 14.89
C ASP A 58 4.44 -13.74 15.99
N LYS A 59 3.86 -14.95 15.83
CA LYS A 59 2.95 -15.55 16.82
C LYS A 59 3.60 -15.66 18.21
N ASN A 60 4.83 -16.17 18.28
CA ASN A 60 5.55 -16.37 19.55
C ASN A 60 5.91 -15.02 20.20
N LYS A 61 6.20 -14.01 19.37
CA LYS A 61 6.46 -12.65 19.82
C LYS A 61 5.22 -12.06 20.48
N LEU A 62 4.06 -12.15 19.82
CA LEU A 62 2.79 -11.71 20.39
C LEU A 62 2.48 -12.46 21.69
N TRP A 63 2.59 -13.79 21.68
CA TRP A 63 2.33 -14.63 22.86
C TRP A 63 3.16 -14.21 24.06
N ASN A 64 4.46 -14.00 23.88
CA ASN A 64 5.34 -13.56 24.97
C ASN A 64 4.96 -12.20 25.56
N THR A 65 4.38 -11.31 24.75
CA THR A 65 3.88 -10.01 25.23
C THR A 65 2.58 -10.14 26.03
N ILE A 66 1.69 -11.07 25.66
CA ILE A 66 0.33 -11.11 26.23
C ILE A 66 0.09 -12.21 27.26
N LYS A 67 0.91 -13.26 27.32
CA LYS A 67 0.63 -14.48 28.11
C LYS A 67 0.30 -14.25 29.59
N ASN A 68 0.86 -13.21 30.19
CA ASN A 68 0.60 -12.89 31.60
C ASN A 68 -0.72 -12.14 31.80
N THR A 69 -1.18 -11.39 30.80
CA THR A 69 -2.39 -10.57 30.86
C THR A 69 -3.61 -11.27 30.26
N TYR A 70 -3.39 -12.04 29.18
CA TYR A 70 -4.41 -12.75 28.40
C TYR A 70 -3.95 -14.20 28.11
N PRO A 71 -3.84 -15.06 29.12
CA PRO A 71 -3.31 -16.42 28.95
C PRO A 71 -4.17 -17.31 28.05
N ASP A 72 -5.47 -17.05 27.97
CA ASP A 72 -6.41 -17.86 27.17
C ASP A 72 -6.52 -17.39 25.72
N ALA A 73 -5.84 -16.30 25.35
CA ALA A 73 -5.97 -15.73 24.01
C ALA A 73 -5.12 -16.52 23.00
N ASN A 74 -5.72 -16.94 21.89
CA ASN A 74 -5.03 -17.62 20.80
C ASN A 74 -4.16 -16.63 20.01
N PRO A 75 -2.81 -16.69 20.12
CA PRO A 75 -1.93 -15.70 19.50
C PRO A 75 -1.71 -15.96 18.00
N LYS A 76 -2.31 -17.03 17.43
CA LYS A 76 -2.24 -17.31 16.00
C LYS A 76 -3.05 -16.29 15.19
N TYR A 77 -4.13 -15.76 15.77
CA TYR A 77 -5.01 -14.80 15.10
C TYR A 77 -5.02 -13.49 15.84
N ILE A 78 -5.51 -12.45 15.17
CA ILE A 78 -5.57 -11.12 15.76
C ILE A 78 -6.74 -10.36 15.17
N GLN A 79 -7.51 -9.72 16.04
CA GLN A 79 -8.49 -8.73 15.61
C GLN A 79 -7.81 -7.37 15.59
N LEU A 80 -7.81 -6.71 14.44
CA LEU A 80 -7.23 -5.37 14.31
C LEU A 80 -8.29 -4.30 14.54
N THR A 81 -7.90 -3.20 15.19
CA THR A 81 -8.69 -1.98 15.37
C THR A 81 -7.80 -0.74 15.26
N GLY A 82 -8.39 0.46 15.23
CA GLY A 82 -7.66 1.72 15.14
C GLY A 82 -7.35 2.14 13.70
N ASN A 83 -6.10 2.51 13.43
CA ASN A 83 -5.67 3.09 12.15
C ASN A 83 -5.28 1.99 11.15
N LEU A 84 -6.29 1.40 10.50
CA LEU A 84 -6.14 0.26 9.59
C LEU A 84 -6.08 0.68 8.12
N PRO A 85 -5.34 -0.03 7.26
CA PRO A 85 -5.29 0.27 5.83
C PRO A 85 -6.57 -0.12 5.06
N ASN A 86 -7.47 -0.89 5.67
CA ASN A 86 -8.64 -1.47 5.01
C ASN A 86 -9.61 -0.44 4.43
N TYR A 87 -9.66 0.79 4.95
CA TYR A 87 -10.52 1.83 4.37
C TYR A 87 -10.09 2.28 2.97
N ALA A 88 -8.86 1.95 2.56
CA ALA A 88 -8.32 2.39 1.27
C ALA A 88 -8.64 1.43 0.12
N VAL A 89 -9.17 0.25 0.40
CA VAL A 89 -9.46 -0.80 -0.60
C VAL A 89 -10.80 -1.48 -0.31
N ASP A 90 -11.46 -1.97 -1.35
CA ASP A 90 -12.68 -2.78 -1.20
C ASP A 90 -12.32 -4.24 -0.93
N ASP A 91 -11.22 -4.71 -1.54
CA ASP A 91 -10.68 -6.06 -1.33
C ASP A 91 -9.37 -6.01 -0.53
N PRO A 92 -9.36 -6.52 0.72
CA PRO A 92 -8.15 -6.63 1.53
C PRO A 92 -7.00 -7.43 0.89
N VAL A 93 -7.27 -8.29 -0.10
CA VAL A 93 -6.24 -9.02 -0.86
C VAL A 93 -5.24 -8.07 -1.51
N LEU A 94 -5.67 -6.87 -1.92
CA LEU A 94 -4.80 -5.85 -2.52
C LEU A 94 -3.74 -5.31 -1.55
N LEU A 95 -3.94 -5.45 -0.24
CA LEU A 95 -2.99 -4.98 0.77
C LEU A 95 -1.82 -5.95 0.98
N GLY A 96 -2.01 -7.23 0.63
CA GLY A 96 -1.06 -8.30 0.90
C GLY A 96 -0.70 -8.41 2.38
N ASP A 97 0.52 -8.93 2.64
CA ASP A 97 1.09 -9.01 3.97
C ASP A 97 1.78 -7.70 4.34
N PHE A 98 1.61 -7.25 5.59
CA PHE A 98 2.21 -6.02 6.07
C PHE A 98 2.52 -6.08 7.57
N TYR A 99 3.34 -5.15 8.04
CA TYR A 99 3.57 -4.96 9.47
C TYR A 99 2.62 -3.91 10.04
N ILE A 100 2.15 -4.21 11.24
CA ILE A 100 1.41 -3.31 12.10
C ILE A 100 2.26 -2.90 13.29
N TYR A 101 2.03 -1.69 13.76
CA TYR A 101 2.69 -1.11 14.92
C TYR A 101 1.64 -0.60 15.88
N GLY A 102 1.70 -1.03 17.14
CA GLY A 102 0.70 -0.69 18.14
C GLY A 102 0.75 -1.68 19.30
N LYS A 103 -0.37 -1.85 20.00
CA LYS A 103 -0.41 -2.70 21.20
C LYS A 103 -1.73 -3.43 21.35
N VAL A 104 -1.69 -4.52 22.11
CA VAL A 104 -2.89 -5.26 22.50
C VAL A 104 -3.62 -4.49 23.59
N VAL A 105 -4.92 -4.26 23.39
CA VAL A 105 -5.78 -3.49 24.30
C VAL A 105 -6.85 -4.35 24.97
N GLY A 106 -6.98 -5.61 24.56
CA GLY A 106 -7.96 -6.54 25.10
C GLY A 106 -8.01 -7.83 24.29
N THR A 107 -9.13 -8.52 24.40
CA THR A 107 -9.46 -9.71 23.60
C THR A 107 -10.78 -9.53 22.87
N TYR A 108 -10.95 -10.27 21.79
CA TYR A 108 -12.18 -10.39 21.01
C TYR A 108 -12.59 -11.86 20.98
N ASN A 109 -13.87 -12.16 21.15
CA ASN A 109 -14.39 -13.52 21.03
C ASN A 109 -14.79 -13.77 19.57
N ASP A 110 -13.93 -14.47 18.84
CA ASP A 110 -14.24 -14.97 17.52
C ASP A 110 -15.06 -16.26 17.59
N SER A 111 -16.05 -16.39 16.71
CA SER A 111 -16.96 -17.54 16.71
C SER A 111 -16.28 -18.87 16.35
N ALA A 112 -15.19 -18.83 15.59
CA ALA A 112 -14.46 -20.02 15.14
C ALA A 112 -13.20 -20.26 15.99
N GLU A 113 -12.49 -19.19 16.36
CA GLU A 113 -11.16 -19.29 16.97
C GLU A 113 -11.13 -18.96 18.48
N GLY A 114 -12.29 -18.64 19.07
CA GLY A 114 -12.43 -18.33 20.48
C GLY A 114 -11.84 -16.96 20.86
N LYS A 115 -11.26 -16.84 22.05
CA LYS A 115 -10.61 -15.59 22.49
C LYS A 115 -9.36 -15.34 21.66
N ILE A 116 -9.33 -14.24 20.91
CA ILE A 116 -8.17 -13.76 20.16
C ILE A 116 -7.75 -12.36 20.66
N PRO A 117 -6.48 -11.97 20.54
CA PRO A 117 -6.03 -10.62 20.92
C PRO A 117 -6.67 -9.52 20.07
N LEU A 118 -7.14 -8.45 20.72
CA LEU A 118 -7.58 -7.22 20.08
C LEU A 118 -6.41 -6.23 20.04
N PHE A 119 -5.89 -5.97 18.85
CA PHE A 119 -4.71 -5.15 18.63
C PHE A 119 -5.08 -3.78 18.08
N ASN A 120 -4.78 -2.74 18.85
CA ASN A 120 -4.98 -1.37 18.44
C ASN A 120 -3.78 -0.89 17.61
N VAL A 121 -3.98 -0.73 16.31
CA VAL A 121 -2.97 -0.32 15.34
C VAL A 121 -2.83 1.21 15.37
N LYS A 122 -1.61 1.69 15.64
CA LYS A 122 -1.26 3.11 15.49
C LYS A 122 -0.97 3.47 14.04
N TYR A 123 -0.18 2.67 13.37
CA TYR A 123 0.05 2.73 11.92
C TYR A 123 0.51 1.36 11.40
N CYS A 124 0.51 1.21 10.09
CA CYS A 124 1.03 0.04 9.39
C CYS A 124 1.98 0.46 8.26
N ASP A 125 2.77 -0.46 7.74
CA ASP A 125 3.59 -0.21 6.55
C ASP A 125 2.96 -0.72 5.24
N ALA A 126 1.68 -1.12 5.29
CA ALA A 126 0.89 -1.39 4.10
C ALA A 126 1.00 -0.23 3.12
N SER A 127 1.44 -0.54 1.92
CA SER A 127 1.63 0.44 0.86
C SER A 127 0.94 -0.03 -0.41
N LEU A 128 0.29 0.91 -1.07
CA LEU A 128 -0.48 0.65 -2.28
C LEU A 128 -0.38 1.86 -3.18
N ALA A 129 -0.23 1.63 -4.49
CA ALA A 129 -0.18 2.73 -5.45
C ALA A 129 -1.53 3.47 -5.46
N PRO A 130 -1.55 4.81 -5.56
CA PRO A 130 -2.78 5.60 -5.53
C PRO A 130 -3.86 5.12 -6.50
N ILE A 131 -3.49 4.62 -7.67
CA ILE A 131 -4.43 4.11 -8.68
C ILE A 131 -5.28 2.92 -8.19
N PHE A 132 -4.79 2.14 -7.22
CA PHE A 132 -5.52 1.00 -6.65
C PHE A 132 -6.25 1.34 -5.35
N ARG A 133 -6.30 2.63 -4.95
CA ARG A 133 -6.96 3.07 -3.72
C ARG A 133 -8.33 3.67 -3.99
N ASN A 134 -9.35 3.09 -3.38
CA ASN A 134 -10.75 3.45 -3.58
C ASN A 134 -11.12 4.79 -2.95
N ASN A 135 -10.41 5.17 -1.89
CA ASN A 135 -10.60 6.45 -1.22
C ASN A 135 -9.91 7.63 -1.95
N SER A 136 -9.22 7.39 -3.06
CA SER A 136 -8.51 8.44 -3.80
C SER A 136 -9.26 8.86 -5.06
N LEU A 137 -9.19 10.15 -5.41
CA LEU A 137 -9.71 10.64 -6.70
C LEU A 137 -9.07 9.91 -7.89
N ILE A 138 -7.80 9.51 -7.76
CA ILE A 138 -7.05 8.76 -8.77
C ILE A 138 -7.65 7.37 -8.98
N GLY A 139 -7.97 6.65 -7.89
CA GLY A 139 -8.61 5.34 -7.97
C GLY A 139 -9.97 5.37 -8.64
N ARG A 140 -10.73 6.48 -8.48
CA ARG A 140 -12.00 6.67 -9.20
C ARG A 140 -11.83 6.77 -10.72
N PHE A 141 -10.71 7.30 -11.18
CA PHE A 141 -10.35 7.37 -12.60
C PHE A 141 -9.34 6.29 -13.01
N SER A 142 -9.22 5.22 -12.22
CA SER A 142 -8.22 4.16 -12.40
C SER A 142 -8.20 3.61 -13.81
N ILE A 143 -9.36 3.27 -14.39
CA ILE A 143 -9.46 2.72 -15.76
C ILE A 143 -8.81 3.66 -16.80
N LEU A 144 -9.04 4.97 -16.69
CA LEU A 144 -8.45 5.95 -17.61
C LEU A 144 -6.93 6.11 -17.36
N LEU A 145 -6.54 6.14 -16.09
CA LEU A 145 -5.14 6.33 -15.68
C LEU A 145 -4.27 5.09 -15.86
N LEU A 146 -4.86 3.90 -16.06
CA LEU A 146 -4.13 2.67 -16.41
C LEU A 146 -3.38 2.81 -17.74
N PHE A 147 -3.86 3.66 -18.66
CA PHE A 147 -3.21 3.92 -19.95
C PHE A 147 -2.12 5.00 -19.88
N LEU A 148 -1.97 5.69 -18.75
CA LEU A 148 -1.02 6.79 -18.59
C LEU A 148 0.46 6.38 -18.84
N PRO A 149 0.93 5.19 -18.41
CA PRO A 149 2.29 4.73 -18.73
C PRO A 149 2.49 4.55 -20.24
N LEU A 150 1.48 4.04 -20.96
CA LEU A 150 1.54 3.86 -22.40
C LEU A 150 1.64 5.21 -23.12
N VAL A 151 0.82 6.18 -22.73
CA VAL A 151 0.87 7.54 -23.30
C VAL A 151 2.23 8.18 -23.04
N THR A 152 2.76 8.07 -21.82
CA THR A 152 4.07 8.61 -21.45
C THR A 152 5.20 7.97 -22.26
N LEU A 153 5.15 6.65 -22.47
CA LEU A 153 6.11 5.92 -23.29
C LEU A 153 6.07 6.35 -24.75
N LEU A 154 4.88 6.51 -25.33
CA LEU A 154 4.72 6.98 -26.72
C LEU A 154 5.29 8.38 -26.92
N LEU A 155 5.04 9.31 -25.98
CA LEU A 155 5.60 10.65 -26.02
C LEU A 155 7.14 10.63 -25.92
N LEU A 156 7.70 9.74 -25.09
CA LEU A 156 9.14 9.59 -24.95
C LEU A 156 9.78 9.08 -26.24
N ILE A 157 9.21 8.04 -26.85
CA ILE A 157 9.67 7.50 -28.14
C ILE A 157 9.61 8.58 -29.21
N LEU A 158 8.51 9.33 -29.29
CA LEU A 158 8.34 10.41 -30.26
C LEU A 158 9.41 11.49 -30.09
N LEU A 159 9.72 11.90 -28.85
CA LEU A 159 10.78 12.85 -28.56
C LEU A 159 12.15 12.33 -29.03
N ILE A 160 12.47 11.08 -28.72
CA ILE A 160 13.75 10.44 -29.13
C ILE A 160 13.88 10.44 -30.65
N VAL A 161 12.83 10.06 -31.39
CA VAL A 161 12.83 10.06 -32.86
C VAL A 161 13.08 11.46 -33.43
N ILE A 162 12.46 12.49 -32.85
CA ILE A 162 12.67 13.89 -33.26
C ILE A 162 14.13 14.31 -33.02
N LEU A 163 14.68 14.02 -31.83
CA LEU A 163 16.06 14.34 -31.49
C LEU A 163 17.06 13.64 -32.41
N PHE A 164 16.81 12.37 -32.73
CA PHE A 164 17.66 11.59 -33.63
C PHE A 164 17.66 12.15 -35.05
N LYS A 165 16.47 12.52 -35.57
CA LYS A 165 16.36 13.19 -36.89
C LYS A 165 17.10 14.53 -36.92
N GLU A 166 16.99 15.35 -35.87
CA GLU A 166 17.72 16.61 -35.76
C GLU A 166 19.25 16.39 -35.69
N TYR A 167 19.71 15.39 -34.95
CA TYR A 167 21.13 15.04 -34.87
C TYR A 167 21.70 14.62 -36.23
N LYS A 168 21.01 13.69 -36.93
CA LYS A 168 21.44 13.24 -38.27
C LYS A 168 21.49 14.39 -39.27
N SER A 169 20.51 15.30 -39.24
CA SER A 169 20.45 16.46 -40.13
C SER A 169 21.54 17.50 -39.87
N LYS A 170 22.12 17.54 -38.66
CA LYS A 170 23.22 18.48 -38.34
C LYS A 170 24.60 17.92 -38.69
N ASN A 171 24.72 16.60 -38.78
CA ASN A 171 25.97 15.88 -39.04
C ASN A 171 26.06 15.30 -40.46
N SER A 172 25.13 15.68 -41.35
CA SER A 172 25.10 15.35 -42.77
C SER A 172 25.16 16.63 -43.60
#